data_AF-A0A0G0GJT8-F1
#
_entry.id   AF-A0A0G0GJT8-F1
#
_cell.length_a   1.000
_cell.length_b   1.000
_cell.length_c   1.000
_cell.angle_alpha   90.00
_cell.angle_beta   90.00
_cell.angle_gamma   90.00
#
_symmetry.space_group_name_H-M   'P 1'
#
loop_
_entity.id
_entity.type
_entity.pdbx_description
1 polymer ?
#
loop_
_entity_poly.entity_id
_entity_poly.type
_entity_poly.pdbx_seq_one_letter_code
_entity_poly.pdbx_strand_id
1 'polypeptide(L)'
;MNKAILAVTAIALGAGVLFATVPSALAYRGDPNVQGPNYSPERHEAMEKAFENKDYNAWKNLMQGRGRVTQVVTEQNFARFAEAHELAEQGKIQEANQIRQELGLGLHNGSGQGQKMGGMARNWSK
;
A
#
# COMPACT_ATOMS: atom_id res chain seq x y z
N MET A 1 67.23 -31.63 24.90
CA MET A 1 67.54 -32.62 23.84
C MET A 1 66.60 -33.80 24.10
N ASN A 2 65.61 -34.18 23.30
CA ASN A 2 65.46 -34.11 21.84
C ASN A 2 64.00 -33.88 21.40
N LYS A 3 63.87 -33.28 20.22
CA LYS A 3 62.64 -33.04 19.46
C LYS A 3 62.46 -34.22 18.51
N ALA A 4 61.24 -34.71 18.34
CA ALA A 4 60.88 -35.54 17.19
C ALA A 4 59.46 -35.14 16.71
N ILE A 5 59.46 -34.46 15.58
CA ILE A 5 58.33 -34.15 14.70
C ILE A 5 57.85 -35.46 14.08
N LEU A 6 56.54 -35.64 13.87
CA LEU A 6 56.00 -36.32 12.69
C LEU A 6 54.52 -35.95 12.51
N ALA A 7 54.28 -35.14 11.47
CA ALA A 7 52.97 -34.85 10.91
C ALA A 7 52.63 -35.93 9.88
N VAL A 8 51.42 -36.48 9.88
CA VAL A 8 50.77 -37.03 8.68
C VAL A 8 49.26 -36.79 8.76
N THR A 9 48.78 -36.08 7.74
CA THR A 9 47.41 -35.75 7.35
C THR A 9 46.56 -36.97 7.00
N ALA A 10 45.27 -36.97 7.39
CA ALA A 10 44.23 -37.74 6.71
C ALA A 10 42.96 -36.90 6.55
N ILE A 11 42.71 -36.55 5.29
CA ILE A 11 41.55 -35.88 4.69
C ILE A 11 40.27 -36.68 4.95
N ALA A 12 39.12 -36.03 5.22
CA ALA A 12 37.85 -36.29 4.52
C ALA A 12 36.61 -35.61 5.15
N LEU A 13 35.97 -34.77 4.33
CA LEU A 13 34.54 -34.79 4.03
C LEU A 13 33.53 -34.25 5.07
N GLY A 14 33.02 -33.05 4.76
CA GLY A 14 31.58 -32.90 4.52
C GLY A 14 30.71 -32.39 5.66
N ALA A 15 30.64 -31.08 5.84
CA ALA A 15 29.41 -30.43 6.30
C ALA A 15 29.32 -29.07 5.61
N GLY A 16 28.59 -29.06 4.49
CA GLY A 16 28.46 -27.90 3.62
C GLY A 16 27.90 -26.69 4.35
N VAL A 17 28.56 -25.55 4.15
CA VAL A 17 27.93 -24.25 4.38
C VAL A 17 26.85 -24.11 3.29
N LEU A 18 25.65 -24.59 3.60
CA LEU A 18 24.46 -24.30 2.80
C LEU A 18 24.19 -22.81 2.94
N PHE A 19 24.79 -22.00 2.06
CA PHE A 19 24.28 -20.67 1.77
C PHE A 19 22.90 -20.85 1.16
N ALA A 20 21.87 -20.81 2.01
CA ALA A 20 20.49 -20.77 1.56
C ALA A 20 20.32 -19.51 0.72
N THR A 21 20.31 -19.66 -0.60
CA THR A 21 19.91 -18.61 -1.52
C THR A 21 18.44 -18.34 -1.25
N VAL A 22 18.13 -17.33 -0.45
CA VAL A 22 16.76 -16.87 -0.30
C VAL A 22 16.31 -16.36 -1.68
N PRO A 23 15.30 -16.98 -2.32
CA PRO A 23 14.79 -16.44 -3.56
C PRO A 23 14.17 -15.08 -3.24
N SER A 24 14.70 -14.03 -3.84
CA SER A 24 14.10 -12.70 -3.84
C SER A 24 12.73 -12.84 -4.50
N ALA A 25 11.68 -12.87 -3.68
CA ALA A 25 10.31 -12.84 -4.18
C ALA A 25 10.12 -11.51 -4.94
N LEU A 26 9.93 -11.61 -6.26
CA LEU A 26 9.52 -10.46 -7.06
C LEU A 26 8.07 -10.14 -6.71
N ALA A 27 7.87 -9.19 -5.79
CA ALA A 27 6.55 -8.62 -5.58
C ALA A 27 6.13 -7.89 -6.86
N TYR A 28 5.11 -8.41 -7.53
CA TYR A 28 4.47 -7.73 -8.66
C TYR A 28 4.09 -6.30 -8.24
N ARG A 29 4.72 -5.30 -8.85
CA ARG A 29 4.58 -3.87 -8.46
C ARG A 29 3.26 -3.22 -8.90
N GLY A 30 2.38 -3.95 -9.60
CA GLY A 30 1.24 -3.34 -10.28
C GLY A 30 1.70 -2.53 -11.49
N ASP A 31 0.87 -2.47 -12.53
CA ASP A 31 1.06 -1.53 -13.62
C ASP A 31 0.30 -0.23 -13.29
N PRO A 32 0.98 0.92 -13.15
CA PRO A 32 0.34 2.20 -12.84
C PRO A 32 -0.62 2.68 -13.94
N ASN A 33 -0.56 2.10 -15.14
CA ASN A 33 -1.46 2.43 -16.24
C ASN A 33 -2.77 1.63 -16.19
N VAL A 34 -2.87 0.62 -15.32
CA VAL A 34 -4.08 -0.19 -15.19
C VAL A 34 -5.09 0.54 -14.33
N GLN A 35 -6.17 0.98 -14.96
CA GLN A 35 -7.29 1.65 -14.32
C GLN A 35 -8.20 0.62 -13.62
N GLY A 36 -8.76 1.00 -12.47
CA GLY A 36 -9.68 0.13 -11.73
C GLY A 36 -11.00 -0.09 -12.46
N PRO A 37 -11.77 -1.12 -12.09
CA PRO A 37 -13.04 -1.48 -12.75
C PRO A 37 -14.15 -0.41 -12.66
N ASN A 38 -13.92 0.64 -11.87
CA ASN A 38 -14.85 1.77 -11.69
C ASN A 38 -14.34 3.07 -12.33
N TYR A 39 -13.29 3.00 -13.15
CA TYR A 39 -12.81 4.16 -13.89
C TYR A 39 -13.53 4.26 -15.24
N SER A 40 -13.99 5.46 -15.56
CA SER A 40 -14.24 5.91 -16.92
C SER A 40 -13.76 7.37 -17.01
N PRO A 41 -13.31 7.86 -18.18
CA PRO A 41 -12.89 9.25 -18.34
C PRO A 41 -13.99 10.24 -17.92
N GLU A 42 -15.24 9.95 -18.27
CA GLU A 42 -16.40 10.80 -17.96
C GLU A 42 -16.66 10.86 -16.45
N ARG A 43 -16.52 9.72 -15.75
CA ARG A 43 -16.66 9.67 -14.29
C ARG A 43 -15.53 10.43 -13.61
N HIS A 44 -14.31 10.32 -14.12
CA HIS A 44 -13.15 11.04 -13.59
C HIS A 44 -13.36 12.55 -13.73
N GLU A 45 -13.70 13.05 -14.92
CA GLU A 45 -13.96 14.48 -15.14
C GLU A 45 -15.12 15.00 -14.27
N ALA A 46 -16.20 14.22 -14.13
CA ALA A 46 -17.31 14.59 -13.25
C ALA A 46 -16.88 14.66 -11.77
N MET A 47 -15.95 13.80 -11.35
CA MET A 47 -15.39 13.81 -10.00
C MET A 47 -14.51 15.04 -9.77
N GLU A 48 -13.64 15.36 -10.73
CA GLU A 48 -12.77 16.56 -10.67
C GLU A 48 -13.61 17.83 -10.52
N LYS A 49 -14.64 17.99 -11.36
CA LYS A 49 -15.56 19.13 -11.26
C LYS A 49 -16.27 19.20 -9.92
N ALA A 50 -16.61 18.06 -9.31
CA ALA A 50 -17.22 18.05 -7.99
C ALA A 50 -16.25 18.54 -6.90
N PHE A 51 -14.96 18.22 -7.01
CA PHE A 51 -13.94 18.74 -6.11
C PHE A 51 -13.64 20.22 -6.33
N GLU A 52 -13.44 20.64 -7.59
CA GLU A 52 -13.18 22.04 -7.95
C GLU A 52 -14.28 22.98 -7.47
N ASN A 53 -15.54 22.58 -7.70
CA ASN A 53 -16.71 23.39 -7.30
C ASN A 53 -17.13 23.16 -5.85
N LYS A 54 -16.44 22.29 -5.11
CA LYS A 54 -16.81 21.87 -3.75
C LYS A 54 -18.28 21.40 -3.66
N ASP A 55 -18.76 20.72 -4.70
CA ASP A 55 -20.13 20.20 -4.80
C ASP A 55 -20.25 18.82 -4.15
N TYR A 56 -20.64 18.81 -2.88
CA TYR A 56 -20.88 17.59 -2.11
C TYR A 56 -21.96 16.69 -2.73
N ASN A 57 -23.01 17.26 -3.31
CA ASN A 57 -24.13 16.47 -3.83
C ASN A 57 -23.73 15.76 -5.12
N ALA A 58 -23.03 16.45 -6.02
CA ALA A 58 -22.44 15.83 -7.20
C ALA A 58 -21.48 14.70 -6.83
N TRP A 59 -20.56 14.96 -5.90
CA TRP A 59 -19.62 13.96 -5.39
C TRP A 59 -20.34 12.74 -4.79
N LYS A 60 -21.34 12.96 -3.92
CA LYS A 60 -22.11 11.89 -3.26
C LYS A 60 -22.83 11.01 -4.28
N ASN A 61 -23.42 11.61 -5.31
CA ASN A 61 -24.09 10.88 -6.39
C ASN A 61 -23.11 10.02 -7.20
N LEU A 62 -21.90 10.52 -7.48
CA LEU A 62 -20.84 9.76 -8.16
C LEU A 62 -20.25 8.64 -7.30
N MET A 63 -20.29 8.80 -5.97
CA MET A 63 -19.80 7.80 -5.03
C MET A 63 -20.80 6.68 -4.76
N GLN A 64 -22.11 6.91 -4.92
CA GLN A 64 -23.17 5.90 -4.75
C GLN A 64 -23.05 5.10 -3.43
N GLY A 65 -22.63 5.74 -2.34
CA GLY A 65 -22.44 5.08 -1.04
C GLY A 65 -21.27 4.09 -0.98
N ARG A 66 -20.37 4.08 -1.98
CA ARG A 66 -19.24 3.15 -2.05
C ARG A 66 -18.08 3.62 -1.18
N GLY A 67 -17.63 2.71 -0.32
CA GLY A 67 -16.44 2.89 0.49
C GLY A 67 -16.66 3.75 1.74
N ARG A 68 -15.76 3.60 2.72
CA ARG A 68 -15.86 4.28 4.02
C ARG A 68 -15.90 5.82 3.91
N VAL A 69 -15.36 6.38 2.83
CA VAL A 69 -15.35 7.83 2.61
C VAL A 69 -16.76 8.43 2.61
N THR A 70 -17.78 7.73 2.10
CA THR A 70 -19.17 8.22 2.08
C THR A 70 -19.84 8.20 3.44
N GLN A 71 -19.25 7.53 4.44
CA GLN A 71 -19.76 7.49 5.82
C GLN A 71 -19.17 8.60 6.68
N VAL A 72 -18.03 9.15 6.26
CA VAL A 72 -17.21 10.08 7.02
C VAL A 72 -17.30 11.50 6.46
N VAL A 73 -17.37 11.59 5.13
CA VAL A 73 -17.50 12.88 4.44
C VAL A 73 -18.97 13.30 4.41
N THR A 74 -19.21 14.50 4.90
CA THR A 74 -20.51 15.17 5.00
C THR A 74 -20.42 16.50 4.25
N GLU A 75 -21.55 17.12 3.98
CA GLU A 75 -21.59 18.45 3.35
C GLU A 75 -20.76 19.48 4.12
N GLN A 76 -20.78 19.41 5.46
CA GLN A 76 -20.07 20.34 6.35
C GLN A 76 -18.55 20.23 6.25
N ASN A 77 -18.02 19.04 5.95
CA ASN A 77 -16.57 18.80 5.89
C ASN A 77 -16.06 18.57 4.46
N PHE A 78 -16.94 18.62 3.45
CA PHE A 78 -16.59 18.34 2.06
C PHE A 78 -15.54 19.32 1.52
N ALA A 79 -15.65 20.61 1.86
CA ALA A 79 -14.65 21.61 1.43
C ALA A 79 -13.24 21.27 1.91
N ARG A 80 -13.11 20.74 3.14
CA ARG A 80 -11.84 20.30 3.72
C ARG A 80 -11.36 19.00 3.07
N PHE A 81 -12.28 18.11 2.71
CA PHE A 81 -11.95 16.90 1.94
C PHE A 81 -11.46 17.24 0.52
N ALA A 82 -12.06 18.24 -0.15
CA ALA A 82 -11.64 18.73 -1.45
C ALA A 82 -10.23 19.36 -1.40
N GLU A 83 -9.92 20.12 -0.35
CA GLU A 83 -8.56 20.63 -0.12
C GLU A 83 -7.53 19.50 0.00
N ALA A 84 -7.87 18.41 0.70
CA ALA A 84 -7.00 17.25 0.77
C ALA A 84 -6.77 16.59 -0.60
N HIS A 85 -7.77 16.62 -1.49
CA HIS A 85 -7.65 16.13 -2.85
C HIS A 85 -6.70 17.01 -3.67
N GLU A 86 -6.92 18.34 -3.66
CA GLU A 86 -6.09 19.32 -4.36
C GLU A 86 -4.61 19.23 -3.91
N LEU A 87 -4.36 19.13 -2.60
CA LEU A 87 -3.00 18.94 -2.08
C LEU A 87 -2.37 17.65 -2.58
N ALA A 88 -3.15 16.57 -2.70
CA ALA A 88 -2.64 15.31 -3.22
C ALA A 88 -2.27 15.40 -4.70
N GLU A 89 -3.05 16.12 -5.52
CA GLU A 89 -2.74 16.39 -6.93
C GLU A 89 -1.46 17.21 -7.10
N GLN A 90 -1.22 18.17 -6.19
CA GLN A 90 0.02 18.94 -6.13
C GLN A 90 1.22 18.13 -5.63
N GLY A 91 1.04 16.83 -5.31
CA GLY A 91 2.09 15.97 -4.76
C GLY A 91 2.36 16.18 -3.28
N LYS A 92 1.59 17.03 -2.59
CA LYS A 92 1.71 17.33 -1.14
C LYS A 92 0.99 16.26 -0.31
N ILE A 93 1.43 15.01 -0.49
CA ILE A 93 0.79 13.82 0.09
C ILE A 93 0.73 13.86 1.63
N GLN A 94 1.74 14.43 2.30
CA GLN A 94 1.75 14.52 3.76
C GLN A 94 0.65 15.43 4.29
N GLU A 95 0.49 16.62 3.70
CA GLU A 95 -0.53 17.60 4.07
C GLU A 95 -1.93 17.06 3.79
N ALA A 96 -2.13 16.48 2.59
CA ALA A 96 -3.36 15.79 2.23
C ALA A 96 -3.72 14.68 3.24
N ASN A 97 -2.74 13.89 3.68
CA ASN A 97 -2.95 12.81 4.64
C ASN A 97 -3.30 13.33 6.03
N GLN A 98 -2.72 14.46 6.47
CA GLN A 98 -3.07 15.07 7.74
C GLN A 98 -4.55 15.47 7.75
N ILE A 99 -5.03 16.11 6.69
CA ILE A 99 -6.46 16.47 6.56
C ILE A 99 -7.33 15.20 6.55
N ARG A 100 -6.92 14.16 5.80
CA ARG A 100 -7.66 12.89 5.79
C ARG A 100 -7.69 12.26 7.18
N GLN A 101 -6.62 12.34 7.97
CA GLN A 101 -6.60 11.86 9.36
C GLN A 101 -7.54 12.68 10.25
N GLU A 102 -7.53 14.01 10.15
CA GLU A 102 -8.43 14.92 10.86
C GLU A 102 -9.91 14.58 10.57
N LEU A 103 -10.22 14.30 9.32
CA LEU A 103 -11.56 13.87 8.90
C LEU A 103 -11.89 12.45 9.35
N GLY A 104 -10.94 11.68 9.91
CA GLY A 104 -11.15 10.29 10.28
C GLY A 104 -11.05 9.31 9.10
N LEU A 105 -10.59 9.76 7.93
CA LEU A 105 -10.24 8.96 6.74
C LEU A 105 -8.80 8.41 6.77
N GLY A 106 -8.05 8.72 7.81
CA GLY A 106 -6.68 8.25 8.01
C GLY A 106 -6.57 6.72 8.01
N LEU A 107 -5.47 6.23 7.47
CA LEU A 107 -5.10 4.82 7.58
C LEU A 107 -4.79 4.51 9.04
N HIS A 108 -5.59 3.64 9.67
CA HIS A 108 -5.25 3.14 11.00
C HIS A 108 -3.98 2.31 10.85
N ASN A 109 -2.88 2.82 11.40
CA ASN A 109 -1.67 2.08 11.74
C ASN A 109 -1.25 0.99 10.73
N GLY A 110 -1.05 1.37 9.46
CA GLY A 110 -0.52 0.48 8.42
C GLY A 110 -1.54 -0.19 7.50
N SER A 111 -2.84 0.11 7.62
CA SER A 111 -3.89 -0.53 6.80
C SER A 111 -3.97 -0.07 5.33
N GLY A 112 -3.14 0.88 4.89
CA GLY A 112 -3.12 1.36 3.49
C GLY A 112 -1.74 1.52 2.88
N GLN A 113 -0.70 1.11 3.59
CA GLN A 113 0.53 0.68 2.92
C GLN A 113 0.27 -0.76 2.52
N GLY A 114 0.11 -1.01 1.21
CA GLY A 114 -0.28 -2.31 0.65
C GLY A 114 0.24 -3.46 1.51
N GLN A 115 -0.69 -4.21 2.11
CA GLN A 115 -0.40 -5.24 3.09
C GLN A 115 0.71 -6.14 2.56
N LYS A 116 1.91 -5.90 3.07
CA LYS A 116 2.96 -6.89 3.23
C LYS A 116 2.43 -7.93 4.20
N MET A 117 1.51 -8.79 3.75
CA MET A 117 1.12 -10.01 4.44
C MET A 117 1.48 -11.21 3.57
N GLY A 118 2.78 -11.39 3.39
CA GLY A 118 3.32 -12.74 3.41
C GLY A 118 3.15 -13.26 4.83
N GLY A 119 2.24 -14.22 5.02
CA GLY A 119 2.11 -14.91 6.30
C GLY A 119 0.67 -15.11 6.79
N MET A 120 -0.14 -15.88 6.07
CA MET A 120 -0.97 -16.89 6.75
C MET A 120 -1.41 -17.96 5.76
N ALA A 121 -0.55 -18.96 5.61
CA ALA A 121 -0.99 -20.30 5.28
C ALA A 121 -1.95 -20.77 6.38
N ARG A 122 -3.26 -20.70 6.12
CA ARG A 122 -4.23 -21.50 6.86
C ARG A 122 -4.72 -22.60 5.93
N ASN A 123 -3.93 -23.67 5.98
CA ASN A 123 -4.34 -25.06 5.86
C ASN A 123 -5.87 -25.24 5.69
N TRP A 124 -6.31 -25.44 4.46
CA TRP A 124 -7.58 -26.12 4.19
C TRP A 124 -7.22 -27.50 3.67
N SER A 125 -7.08 -28.44 4.60
CA SER A 125 -7.15 -29.86 4.33
C SER A 125 -8.59 -30.33 4.52
N LYS A 126 -9.21 -30.76 3.43
CA LYS A 126 -9.98 -32.01 3.35
C LYS A 126 -10.29 -32.34 1.90
#